data_AF-A0A239PY99-F1
#
_entry.id   AF-A0A239PY99-F1
#
_cell.length_a   1.000
_cell.length_b   1.000
_cell.length_c   1.000
_cell.angle_alpha   90.00
_cell.angle_beta   90.00
_cell.angle_gamma   90.00
#
_symmetry.space_group_name_H-M   'P 1'
#
loop_
_entity.id
_entity.type
_entity.pdbx_description
1 polymer ?
#
loop_
_entity_poly.entity_id
_entity_poly.type
_entity_poly.pdbx_seq_one_letter_code
_entity_poly.pdbx_strand_id
1 'polypeptide(L)'
;MSAQEASRNPQARLAKAVQAAQARNPRAGVIISVTGSHALVMLDDAQAEVDRLHRPQLGAIMSVDAGANVVLGLISAMSVPAPSVDGSGGEMRLVEMELIGEFTKPTAKTPARFRRGVSTFPTLGDEVHVATREELAALFAVNGLASVRIGVVKQDAAIPATVAVNEIFARHCAVLGMTGSGKSCAVALMLRAVLDRYSQAHIVIIDPHNEYARAFGDQAVVFDASSFTLPYWLLTFEELVEVLYPNRRGYEEEIEILADLIPQAKRMNLAATQGGTRMLAERRGDIASITVDTPTPYRISELLGLIDKSLGALESARAISPYKRLRNRIYAISQDARYAFMFASLTVQDTMASFLGQLFRIPVQGRPVSILELGGLPSEVAQVVVSVTARLAFDFGLWSHGAAPIAIVCEDAHRYAPAQQDAGFAPTRRALTRIAKEGRKTGVSLWLVSQRPTELDPTILSQCNTIFAMRLANQADQDALRAAVPDAATSLLNCLPSLGMGEAVAVGEGVPLPTRIRFDALPREIVPKSLTASFTDGWSVDVDDAGFLDRIVEQWRAQKLLLPEV
;
A
#
# COMPACT_ATOMS: atom_id res chain seq x y z
N MET A 1 -3.97 40.43 16.06
CA MET A 1 -3.00 39.62 15.31
C MET A 1 -2.06 40.56 14.59
N SER A 2 -0.77 40.48 14.87
CA SER A 2 0.23 41.37 14.28
C SER A 2 0.44 41.04 12.79
N ALA A 3 0.83 42.02 11.97
CA ALA A 3 1.07 41.83 10.53
C ALA A 3 2.14 40.74 10.22
N GLN A 4 2.99 40.40 11.20
CA GLN A 4 3.97 39.31 11.10
C GLN A 4 3.37 37.91 11.31
N GLU A 5 2.28 37.75 12.07
CA GLU A 5 1.58 36.46 12.23
C GLU A 5 0.75 36.09 11.00
N ALA A 6 0.18 37.08 10.31
CA ALA A 6 -0.55 36.87 9.05
C ALA A 6 0.36 36.41 7.89
N SER A 7 1.65 36.75 7.94
CA SER A 7 2.66 36.35 6.93
C SER A 7 3.04 34.85 6.99
N ARG A 8 2.81 34.20 8.14
CA ARG A 8 3.11 32.76 8.36
C ARG A 8 1.93 31.83 8.09
N ASN A 9 0.71 32.35 7.88
CA ASN A 9 -0.46 31.52 7.62
C ASN A 9 -0.51 31.10 6.13
N PRO A 10 -0.33 29.80 5.80
CA PRO A 10 -0.35 29.31 4.42
C PRO A 10 -1.65 29.68 3.70
N GLN A 11 -2.78 29.69 4.41
CA GLN A 11 -4.11 30.02 3.86
C GLN A 11 -4.27 31.52 3.56
N ALA A 12 -3.55 32.41 4.27
CA ALA A 12 -3.58 33.85 3.97
C ALA A 12 -2.71 34.20 2.75
N ARG A 13 -1.60 33.50 2.54
CA ARG A 13 -0.79 33.58 1.30
C ARG A 13 -1.55 33.01 0.11
N LEU A 14 -2.22 31.87 0.32
CA LEU A 14 -3.12 31.23 -0.64
C LEU A 14 -4.21 32.18 -1.11
N ALA A 15 -4.91 32.82 -0.17
CA ALA A 15 -5.97 33.79 -0.46
C ALA A 15 -5.47 34.95 -1.32
N LYS A 16 -4.30 35.52 -1.01
CA LYS A 16 -3.68 36.59 -1.83
C LYS A 16 -3.26 36.10 -3.22
N ALA A 17 -2.72 34.89 -3.33
CA ALA A 17 -2.29 34.32 -4.61
C ALA A 17 -3.49 34.05 -5.54
N VAL A 18 -4.55 33.43 -5.01
CA VAL A 18 -5.79 33.16 -5.75
C VAL A 18 -6.48 34.46 -6.17
N GLN A 19 -6.54 35.46 -5.28
CA GLN A 19 -7.18 36.75 -5.59
C GLN A 19 -6.38 37.57 -6.61
N ALA A 20 -5.04 37.51 -6.59
CA ALA A 20 -4.18 38.17 -7.58
C ALA A 20 -4.19 37.46 -8.95
N ALA A 21 -4.36 36.13 -8.94
CA ALA A 21 -4.50 35.31 -10.15
C ALA A 21 -5.82 35.56 -10.87
N GLN A 22 -6.95 35.54 -10.15
CA GLN A 22 -8.29 35.76 -10.72
C GLN A 22 -8.41 37.07 -11.51
N ALA A 23 -7.69 38.12 -11.12
CA ALA A 23 -7.69 39.40 -11.84
C ALA A 23 -6.89 39.38 -13.17
N ARG A 24 -6.15 38.31 -13.46
CA ARG A 24 -5.25 38.16 -14.61
C ARG A 24 -5.52 36.92 -15.44
N ASN A 25 -6.52 36.13 -15.08
CA ASN A 25 -6.79 34.87 -15.75
C ASN A 25 -7.23 35.11 -17.21
N PRO A 26 -6.59 34.48 -18.20
CA PRO A 26 -7.06 34.57 -19.58
C PRO A 26 -8.41 33.86 -19.69
N ARG A 27 -9.42 34.60 -20.18
CA ARG A 27 -10.75 34.04 -20.50
C ARG A 27 -10.57 32.98 -21.57
N ALA A 28 -11.15 31.81 -21.31
CA ALA A 28 -11.09 30.66 -22.20
C ALA A 28 -12.43 30.45 -22.93
N GLY A 29 -13.55 30.83 -22.31
CA GLY A 29 -14.88 30.62 -22.87
C GLY A 29 -16.00 30.87 -21.86
N VAL A 30 -17.18 30.31 -22.13
CA VAL A 30 -18.38 30.44 -21.30
C VAL A 30 -19.08 29.11 -21.07
N ILE A 31 -19.72 28.97 -19.90
CA ILE A 31 -20.56 27.81 -19.58
C ILE A 31 -21.83 27.84 -20.43
N ILE A 32 -22.09 26.77 -21.18
CA ILE A 32 -23.29 26.61 -22.02
C ILE A 32 -24.20 25.47 -21.56
N SER A 33 -23.73 24.59 -20.68
CA SER A 33 -24.54 23.56 -20.04
C SER A 33 -23.94 23.13 -18.72
N VAL A 34 -24.77 22.74 -17.76
CA VAL A 34 -24.36 22.17 -16.47
C VAL A 34 -25.29 21.00 -16.15
N THR A 35 -24.71 19.82 -15.96
CA THR A 35 -25.42 18.56 -15.67
C THR A 35 -24.73 17.83 -14.53
N GLY A 36 -25.27 17.93 -13.32
CA GLY A 36 -24.66 17.31 -12.14
C GLY A 36 -23.24 17.84 -11.92
N SER A 37 -22.26 16.95 -11.87
CA SER A 37 -20.83 17.28 -11.75
C SER A 37 -20.16 17.65 -13.07
N HIS A 38 -20.89 17.73 -14.18
CA HIS A 38 -20.34 18.07 -15.50
C HIS A 38 -20.79 19.45 -15.95
N ALA A 39 -19.89 20.18 -16.61
CA ALA A 39 -20.23 21.40 -17.32
C ALA A 39 -19.65 21.38 -18.73
N LEU A 40 -20.37 21.98 -19.67
CA LEU A 40 -19.95 22.15 -21.05
C LEU A 40 -19.57 23.62 -21.26
N VAL A 41 -18.36 23.82 -21.78
CA VAL A 41 -17.78 25.13 -22.05
C VAL A 41 -17.65 25.30 -23.55
N MET A 42 -18.16 26.42 -24.06
CA MET A 42 -17.86 26.87 -25.40
C MET A 42 -16.63 27.75 -25.34
N LEU A 43 -15.55 27.33 -26.01
CA LEU A 43 -14.31 28.11 -26.07
C LEU A 43 -14.49 29.34 -26.96
N ASP A 44 -13.81 30.42 -26.62
CA ASP A 44 -13.73 31.60 -27.47
C ASP A 44 -13.01 31.26 -28.80
N ASP A 45 -13.47 31.86 -29.90
CA ASP A 45 -12.82 31.74 -31.21
C ASP A 45 -11.40 32.33 -31.12
N ALA A 46 -10.40 31.47 -31.35
CA ALA A 46 -9.01 31.77 -31.06
C ALA A 46 -8.54 33.10 -31.70
N GLN A 47 -8.24 34.11 -30.87
CA GLN A 47 -7.28 35.13 -31.27
C GLN A 47 -5.91 34.45 -31.45
N ALA A 48 -5.34 34.61 -32.64
CA ALA A 48 -4.28 33.80 -33.23
C ALA A 48 -2.88 33.89 -32.59
N GLU A 49 -2.73 34.46 -31.40
CA GLU A 49 -1.41 34.73 -30.79
C GLU A 49 -1.25 34.25 -29.34
N VAL A 50 -2.11 33.35 -28.85
CA VAL A 50 -1.87 32.74 -27.54
C VAL A 50 -0.98 31.51 -27.69
N ASP A 51 0.21 31.60 -27.11
CA ASP A 51 1.27 30.58 -27.02
C ASP A 51 0.70 29.16 -26.84
N ARG A 52 1.26 28.14 -27.53
CA ARG A 52 0.75 26.75 -27.49
C ARG A 52 0.62 26.19 -26.06
N LEU A 53 1.36 26.76 -25.11
CA LEU A 53 1.29 26.44 -23.68
C LEU A 53 -0.04 26.80 -23.00
N HIS A 54 -0.82 27.78 -23.49
CA HIS A 54 -2.04 28.25 -22.82
C HIS A 54 -3.33 27.70 -23.44
N ARG A 55 -3.23 26.84 -24.45
CA ARG A 55 -4.42 26.18 -24.99
C ARG A 55 -4.94 25.16 -23.99
N PRO A 56 -6.27 25.09 -23.76
CA PRO A 56 -6.90 24.02 -22.99
C PRO A 56 -6.46 22.64 -23.51
N GLN A 57 -6.02 21.77 -22.60
CA GLN A 57 -5.63 20.39 -22.91
C GLN A 57 -6.43 19.42 -22.03
N LEU A 58 -6.62 18.20 -22.51
CA LEU A 58 -7.22 17.13 -21.71
C LEU A 58 -6.50 16.98 -20.37
N GLY A 59 -7.26 17.00 -19.27
CA GLY A 59 -6.75 16.95 -17.91
C GLY A 59 -6.15 18.26 -17.39
N ALA A 60 -6.22 19.37 -18.13
CA ALA A 60 -5.95 20.69 -17.58
C ALA A 60 -7.08 21.14 -16.66
N ILE A 61 -6.79 22.10 -15.78
CA ILE A 61 -7.76 22.61 -14.82
C ILE A 61 -8.19 24.01 -15.25
N MET A 62 -9.49 24.22 -15.20
CA MET A 62 -10.15 25.49 -15.46
C MET A 62 -10.81 25.98 -14.19
N SER A 63 -10.97 27.30 -14.10
CA SER A 63 -11.66 27.98 -13.01
C SER A 63 -12.88 28.71 -13.55
N VAL A 64 -13.99 28.62 -12.82
CA VAL A 64 -15.25 29.33 -13.10
C VAL A 64 -15.56 30.22 -11.91
N ASP A 65 -15.81 31.50 -12.17
CA ASP A 65 -16.23 32.43 -11.13
C ASP A 65 -17.74 32.25 -10.86
N ALA A 66 -18.08 31.56 -9.77
CA ALA A 66 -19.44 31.33 -9.31
C ALA A 66 -19.85 32.34 -8.20
N GLY A 67 -19.39 33.58 -8.31
CA GLY A 67 -19.72 34.67 -7.39
C GLY A 67 -18.88 34.63 -6.11
N ALA A 68 -19.41 34.03 -5.04
CA ALA A 68 -18.70 33.95 -3.75
C ALA A 68 -17.59 32.88 -3.74
N ASN A 69 -17.68 31.93 -4.67
CA ASN A 69 -16.75 30.82 -4.82
C ASN A 69 -16.14 30.81 -6.22
N VAL A 70 -14.96 30.23 -6.34
CA VAL A 70 -14.37 29.88 -7.62
C VAL A 70 -14.33 28.37 -7.74
N VAL A 71 -15.11 27.86 -8.69
CA VAL A 71 -15.25 26.44 -8.95
C VAL A 71 -14.13 26.00 -9.87
N LEU A 72 -13.54 24.85 -9.58
CA LEU A 72 -12.49 24.24 -10.39
C LEU A 72 -13.07 23.03 -11.13
N GLY A 73 -12.79 22.98 -12.43
CA GLY A 73 -13.18 21.89 -13.31
C GLY A 73 -11.96 21.30 -14.00
N LEU A 74 -11.93 19.99 -14.12
CA LEU A 74 -10.93 19.27 -14.90
C LEU A 74 -11.48 19.02 -16.31
N ILE A 75 -10.69 19.29 -17.34
CA ILE A 75 -11.08 19.00 -18.73
C ILE A 75 -11.13 17.49 -18.97
N SER A 76 -12.33 16.95 -19.23
CA SER A 76 -12.60 15.53 -19.43
C SER A 76 -12.74 15.13 -20.90
N ALA A 77 -13.16 16.05 -21.77
CA ALA A 77 -13.23 15.84 -23.21
C ALA A 77 -13.17 17.16 -23.99
N MET A 78 -12.81 17.08 -25.27
CA MET A 78 -12.77 18.22 -26.19
C MET A 78 -13.33 17.79 -27.54
N SER A 79 -14.18 18.61 -28.16
CA SER A 79 -14.80 18.29 -29.45
C SER A 79 -15.08 19.52 -30.31
N VAL A 80 -15.19 19.30 -31.63
CA VAL A 80 -15.70 20.27 -32.61
C VAL A 80 -16.83 19.57 -33.37
N PRO A 81 -18.10 19.79 -33.00
CA PRO A 81 -19.22 19.01 -33.55
C PRO A 81 -19.43 19.19 -35.06
N ALA A 82 -19.11 20.38 -35.58
CA ALA A 82 -19.22 20.72 -37.00
C ALA A 82 -17.90 21.36 -37.47
N PRO A 83 -16.88 20.55 -37.80
CA PRO A 83 -15.59 21.08 -38.26
C PRO A 83 -15.74 21.71 -39.65
N SER A 84 -15.17 22.90 -39.85
CA SER A 84 -15.19 23.56 -41.16
C SER A 84 -13.99 23.06 -41.99
N VAL A 85 -14.24 22.54 -43.19
CA VAL A 85 -13.16 22.02 -44.06
C VAL A 85 -12.32 23.16 -44.65
N ASP A 86 -12.94 24.33 -44.83
CA ASP A 86 -12.36 25.48 -45.55
C ASP A 86 -11.93 26.62 -44.61
N GLY A 87 -12.06 26.44 -43.29
CA GLY A 87 -11.73 27.47 -42.28
C GLY A 87 -12.60 28.73 -42.35
N SER A 88 -13.69 28.71 -43.12
CA SER A 88 -14.52 29.88 -43.47
C SER A 88 -15.77 30.03 -42.59
N GLY A 89 -16.01 29.11 -41.66
CA GLY A 89 -17.09 29.17 -40.68
C GLY A 89 -16.55 29.19 -39.24
N GLY A 90 -17.24 29.89 -38.34
CA GLY A 90 -16.92 29.85 -36.90
C GLY A 90 -17.03 28.42 -36.38
N GLU A 91 -15.93 27.85 -35.92
CA GLU A 91 -15.89 26.50 -35.40
C GLU A 91 -16.31 26.49 -33.94
N MET A 92 -17.46 25.88 -33.65
CA MET A 92 -17.86 25.69 -32.26
C MET A 92 -16.94 24.67 -31.59
N ARG A 93 -16.05 25.15 -30.72
CA ARG A 93 -15.13 24.34 -29.94
C ARG A 93 -15.70 24.14 -28.55
N LEU A 94 -15.95 22.88 -28.20
CA LEU A 94 -16.55 22.48 -26.94
C LEU A 94 -15.53 21.78 -26.05
N VAL A 95 -15.61 22.09 -24.77
CA VAL A 95 -14.83 21.45 -23.71
C VAL A 95 -15.81 20.93 -22.67
N GLU A 96 -15.75 19.64 -22.40
CA GLU A 96 -16.42 19.06 -21.24
C GLU A 96 -15.47 19.16 -20.04
N MET A 97 -16.00 19.65 -18.93
CA MET A 97 -15.29 19.69 -17.67
C MET A 97 -16.05 18.97 -16.58
N GLU A 98 -15.29 18.35 -15.70
CA GLU A 98 -15.77 17.66 -14.52
C GLU A 98 -15.40 18.48 -13.29
N LEU A 99 -16.41 18.89 -12.52
CA LEU A 99 -16.27 19.79 -11.39
C LEU A 99 -15.65 19.05 -10.20
N ILE A 100 -14.44 19.46 -9.79
CA ILE A 100 -13.62 18.75 -8.81
C ILE A 100 -13.64 19.39 -7.41
N GLY A 101 -13.83 20.70 -7.33
CA GLY A 101 -13.74 21.42 -6.06
C GLY A 101 -13.97 22.92 -6.22
N GLU A 102 -13.89 23.63 -5.09
CA GLU A 102 -14.06 25.08 -5.07
C GLU A 102 -13.11 25.77 -4.08
N PHE A 103 -12.82 27.03 -4.36
CA PHE A 103 -12.25 27.98 -3.42
C PHE A 103 -13.32 28.96 -2.97
N THR A 104 -13.48 29.13 -1.66
CA THR A 104 -14.23 30.29 -1.14
C THR A 104 -13.37 31.55 -1.32
N LYS A 105 -13.91 32.60 -1.94
CA LYS A 105 -13.21 33.87 -2.04
C LYS A 105 -13.00 34.47 -0.65
N PRO A 106 -11.83 35.04 -0.37
CA PRO A 106 -11.54 35.59 0.95
C PRO A 106 -12.43 36.81 1.23
N THR A 107 -12.94 36.90 2.46
CA THR A 107 -13.61 38.11 2.97
C THR A 107 -12.75 38.77 4.04
N ALA A 108 -13.13 39.96 4.50
CA ALA A 108 -12.44 40.64 5.61
C ALA A 108 -12.38 39.80 6.92
N LYS A 109 -13.23 38.77 7.07
CA LYS A 109 -13.31 37.92 8.27
C LYS A 109 -12.91 36.47 8.03
N THR A 110 -12.91 35.97 6.80
CA THR A 110 -12.63 34.55 6.48
C THR A 110 -11.57 34.41 5.40
N PRO A 111 -10.50 33.64 5.64
CA PRO A 111 -9.50 33.34 4.62
C PRO A 111 -10.07 32.40 3.56
N ALA A 112 -9.47 32.42 2.37
CA ALA A 112 -9.79 31.47 1.31
C ALA A 112 -9.47 30.04 1.75
N ARG A 113 -10.38 29.11 1.46
CA ARG A 113 -10.23 27.70 1.78
C ARG A 113 -10.65 26.87 0.58
N PHE A 114 -9.79 25.92 0.20
CA PHE A 114 -10.16 24.90 -0.78
C PHE A 114 -11.07 23.86 -0.12
N ARG A 115 -12.09 23.45 -0.85
CA ARG A 115 -12.94 22.30 -0.51
C ARG A 115 -13.11 21.43 -1.75
N ARG A 116 -13.18 20.12 -1.51
CA ARG A 116 -13.60 19.18 -2.54
C ARG A 116 -15.11 19.19 -2.69
N GLY A 117 -15.54 18.94 -3.93
CA GLY A 117 -16.93 19.11 -4.30
C GLY A 117 -17.29 20.59 -4.47
N VAL A 118 -18.48 20.82 -5.00
CA VAL A 118 -18.97 22.15 -5.33
C VAL A 118 -20.23 22.42 -4.51
N SER A 119 -20.25 23.54 -3.80
CA SER A 119 -21.42 23.98 -3.02
C SER A 119 -22.34 24.89 -3.84
N THR A 120 -21.77 25.63 -4.78
CA THR A 120 -22.50 26.50 -5.71
C THR A 120 -22.09 26.15 -7.13
N PHE A 121 -23.00 25.51 -7.87
CA PHE A 121 -22.75 25.12 -9.25
C PHE A 121 -22.66 26.35 -10.15
N PRO A 122 -21.79 26.33 -11.17
CA PRO A 122 -21.78 27.36 -12.21
C PRO A 122 -23.14 27.50 -12.88
N THR A 123 -23.42 28.69 -13.42
CA THR A 123 -24.61 28.99 -14.21
C THR A 123 -24.28 29.25 -15.67
N LEU A 124 -25.30 29.20 -16.53
CA LEU A 124 -25.14 29.47 -17.95
C LEU A 124 -24.66 30.90 -18.18
N GLY A 125 -23.61 31.05 -18.99
CA GLY A 125 -22.97 32.32 -19.26
C GLY A 125 -21.81 32.67 -18.32
N ASP A 126 -21.59 31.91 -17.24
CA ASP A 126 -20.44 32.13 -16.35
C ASP A 126 -19.12 32.00 -17.15
N GLU A 127 -18.19 32.91 -16.88
CA GLU A 127 -16.92 32.95 -17.58
C GLU A 127 -15.96 31.88 -17.06
N VAL A 128 -15.38 31.16 -18.01
CA VAL A 128 -14.42 30.10 -17.76
C VAL A 128 -13.04 30.60 -18.10
N HIS A 129 -12.10 30.30 -17.21
CA HIS A 129 -10.72 30.70 -17.35
C HIS A 129 -9.78 29.50 -17.20
N VAL A 130 -8.60 29.58 -17.82
CA VAL A 130 -7.53 28.60 -17.54
C VAL A 130 -6.96 28.88 -16.16
N ALA A 131 -6.86 27.86 -15.31
CA ALA A 131 -6.27 28.03 -13.98
C ALA A 131 -4.79 28.41 -14.11
N THR A 132 -4.39 29.47 -13.40
CA THR A 132 -3.00 29.93 -13.42
C THR A 132 -2.08 29.02 -12.62
N ARG A 133 -0.78 29.12 -12.89
CA ARG A 133 0.25 28.45 -12.11
C ARG A 133 0.16 28.81 -10.62
N GLU A 134 -0.13 30.06 -10.29
CA GLU A 134 -0.27 30.52 -8.91
C GLU A 134 -1.47 29.88 -8.22
N GLU A 135 -2.62 29.75 -8.89
CA GLU A 135 -3.81 29.05 -8.37
C GLU A 135 -3.57 27.56 -8.19
N LEU A 136 -2.89 26.93 -9.14
CA LEU A 136 -2.55 25.51 -9.04
C LEU A 136 -1.50 25.27 -7.95
N ALA A 137 -0.40 26.02 -7.92
CA ALA A 137 0.59 25.94 -6.86
C ALA A 137 -0.04 26.20 -5.47
N ALA A 138 -0.98 27.14 -5.41
CA ALA A 138 -1.83 27.39 -4.26
C ALA A 138 -2.59 26.11 -3.84
N LEU A 139 -3.33 25.45 -4.74
CA LEU A 139 -4.03 24.18 -4.46
C LEU A 139 -3.10 23.11 -3.89
N PHE A 140 -1.92 22.94 -4.49
CA PHE A 140 -0.95 21.94 -4.06
C PHE A 140 -0.24 22.33 -2.75
N ALA A 141 -0.25 23.62 -2.37
CA ALA A 141 0.31 24.12 -1.12
C ALA A 141 -0.66 24.09 0.08
N VAL A 142 -1.97 23.85 -0.12
CA VAL A 142 -3.01 23.95 0.94
C VAL A 142 -2.75 22.98 2.10
N ASN A 143 -2.10 21.84 1.87
CA ASN A 143 -1.80 20.84 2.90
C ASN A 143 -0.51 21.11 3.69
N GLY A 144 -0.16 22.39 3.85
CA GLY A 144 1.04 22.89 4.51
C GLY A 144 1.53 22.07 5.72
N LEU A 145 2.85 21.93 5.81
CA LEU A 145 3.62 21.22 6.85
C LEU A 145 3.41 19.70 7.00
N ALA A 146 2.33 19.10 6.49
CA ALA A 146 2.14 17.64 6.54
C ALA A 146 2.10 16.98 5.16
N SER A 147 2.54 17.70 4.12
CA SER A 147 2.73 17.15 2.78
C SER A 147 4.21 16.95 2.45
N VAL A 148 4.46 15.98 1.56
CA VAL A 148 5.77 15.71 0.97
C VAL A 148 5.66 15.74 -0.54
N ARG A 149 6.71 16.24 -1.20
CA ARG A 149 6.81 16.26 -2.66
C ARG A 149 7.19 14.87 -3.15
N ILE A 150 6.53 14.43 -4.22
CA ILE A 150 6.77 13.13 -4.86
C ILE A 150 7.04 13.25 -6.36
N GLY A 151 6.97 14.45 -6.93
CA GLY A 151 7.06 14.62 -8.38
C GLY A 151 6.59 15.99 -8.85
N VAL A 152 6.12 15.99 -10.10
CA VAL A 152 5.51 17.16 -10.76
C VAL A 152 4.20 16.79 -11.42
N VAL A 153 3.32 17.77 -11.58
CA VAL A 153 2.13 17.65 -12.44
C VAL A 153 2.58 17.51 -13.89
N LYS A 154 1.95 16.61 -14.66
CA LYS A 154 2.41 16.30 -16.02
C LYS A 154 2.17 17.46 -17.00
N GLN A 155 1.08 18.19 -16.81
CA GLN A 155 0.67 19.32 -17.64
C GLN A 155 1.59 20.54 -17.46
N ASP A 156 2.09 20.78 -16.25
CA ASP A 156 3.08 21.83 -15.97
C ASP A 156 4.10 21.33 -14.93
N ALA A 157 5.33 21.11 -15.38
CA ALA A 157 6.42 20.60 -14.55
C ALA A 157 6.87 21.59 -13.46
N ALA A 158 6.47 22.86 -13.52
CA ALA A 158 6.72 23.83 -12.45
C ALA A 158 5.85 23.57 -11.20
N ILE A 159 4.74 22.83 -11.35
CA ILE A 159 3.82 22.56 -10.25
C ILE A 159 4.27 21.28 -9.52
N PRO A 160 4.61 21.35 -8.22
CA PRO A 160 5.00 20.18 -7.46
C PRO A 160 3.79 19.25 -7.25
N ALA A 161 3.96 17.96 -7.53
CA ALA A 161 3.04 16.94 -7.06
C ALA A 161 3.38 16.59 -5.61
N THR A 162 2.41 16.73 -4.72
CA THR A 162 2.58 16.48 -3.28
C THR A 162 1.52 15.54 -2.76
N VAL A 163 1.88 14.76 -1.74
CA VAL A 163 0.95 13.89 -1.02
C VAL A 163 0.82 14.35 0.43
N ALA A 164 -0.38 14.32 0.98
CA ALA A 164 -0.63 14.57 2.39
C ALA A 164 -0.34 13.29 3.19
N VAL A 165 0.69 13.33 4.04
CA VAL A 165 1.20 12.15 4.76
C VAL A 165 0.13 11.52 5.63
N ASN A 166 -0.56 12.31 6.45
CA ASN A 166 -1.63 11.77 7.30
C ASN A 166 -2.74 11.10 6.48
N GLU A 167 -3.07 11.64 5.32
CA GLU A 167 -4.17 11.14 4.50
C GLU A 167 -3.82 9.82 3.80
N ILE A 168 -2.62 9.71 3.22
CA ILE A 168 -2.17 8.46 2.57
C ILE A 168 -1.97 7.32 3.58
N PHE A 169 -1.58 7.62 4.82
CA PHE A 169 -1.38 6.60 5.85
C PHE A 169 -2.68 6.28 6.60
N ALA A 170 -3.47 7.26 7.03
CA ALA A 170 -4.66 7.00 7.83
C ALA A 170 -5.81 6.34 7.06
N ARG A 171 -5.78 6.37 5.72
CA ARG A 171 -6.90 5.93 4.87
C ARG A 171 -6.49 4.98 3.74
N HIS A 172 -5.37 4.30 3.96
CA HIS A 172 -4.81 3.29 3.06
C HIS A 172 -4.43 3.86 1.68
N CYS A 173 -3.56 3.14 0.97
CA CYS A 173 -3.04 3.56 -0.31
C CYS A 173 -2.97 2.37 -1.27
N ALA A 174 -3.24 2.59 -2.55
CA ALA A 174 -2.98 1.60 -3.60
C ALA A 174 -2.07 2.17 -4.69
N VAL A 175 -1.10 1.37 -5.14
CA VAL A 175 -0.22 1.67 -6.28
C VAL A 175 -0.42 0.57 -7.31
N LEU A 176 -1.06 0.90 -8.42
CA LEU A 176 -1.56 -0.08 -9.38
C LEU A 176 -0.95 0.16 -10.75
N GLY A 177 -0.41 -0.87 -11.39
CA GLY A 177 0.25 -0.72 -12.68
C GLY A 177 0.93 -1.98 -13.19
N MET A 178 1.04 -2.13 -14.50
CA MET A 178 1.70 -3.29 -15.11
C MET A 178 3.19 -3.38 -14.74
N THR A 179 3.81 -4.53 -14.97
CA THR A 179 5.27 -4.71 -14.81
C THR A 179 6.05 -3.68 -15.64
N GLY A 180 7.09 -3.09 -15.06
CA GLY A 180 7.91 -2.06 -15.71
C GLY A 180 7.28 -0.65 -15.76
N SER A 181 6.10 -0.43 -15.17
CA SER A 181 5.51 0.92 -15.06
C SER A 181 6.22 1.81 -14.02
N GLY A 182 6.94 1.21 -13.07
CA GLY A 182 7.68 1.91 -12.01
C GLY A 182 7.05 1.86 -10.61
N LYS A 183 6.16 0.88 -10.33
CA LYS A 183 5.48 0.73 -9.02
C LYS A 183 6.44 0.73 -7.84
N SER A 184 7.40 -0.19 -7.79
CA SER A 184 8.35 -0.32 -6.68
C SER A 184 9.16 0.97 -6.49
N CYS A 185 9.56 1.62 -7.60
CA CYS A 185 10.22 2.93 -7.56
C CYS A 185 9.32 4.02 -6.98
N ALA A 186 8.04 4.07 -7.37
CA ALA A 186 7.09 5.04 -6.86
C ALA A 186 6.86 4.85 -5.35
N VAL A 187 6.71 3.61 -4.89
CA VAL A 187 6.56 3.27 -3.46
C VAL A 187 7.82 3.67 -2.69
N ALA A 188 8.99 3.27 -3.15
CA ALA A 188 10.26 3.64 -2.51
C ALA A 188 10.45 5.16 -2.44
N LEU A 189 10.18 5.88 -3.54
CA LEU A 189 10.23 7.35 -3.58
C LEU A 189 9.28 7.98 -2.56
N MET A 190 8.01 7.56 -2.53
CA MET A 190 7.02 8.12 -1.61
C MET A 190 7.40 7.86 -0.15
N LEU A 191 7.80 6.64 0.19
CA LEU A 191 8.20 6.30 1.55
C LEU A 191 9.47 7.04 1.97
N ARG A 192 10.47 7.16 1.09
CA ARG A 192 11.67 7.96 1.38
C ARG A 192 11.36 9.44 1.58
N ALA A 193 10.53 10.04 0.72
CA ALA A 193 10.11 11.42 0.87
C ALA A 193 9.39 11.67 2.23
N VAL A 194 8.66 10.66 2.73
CA VAL A 194 8.08 10.68 4.08
C VAL A 194 9.17 10.56 5.14
N LEU A 195 10.07 9.59 5.03
CA LEU A 195 11.13 9.33 6.03
C LEU A 195 12.13 10.48 6.18
N ASP A 196 12.41 11.22 5.11
CA ASP A 196 13.25 12.43 5.15
C ASP A 196 12.68 13.50 6.10
N ARG A 197 11.36 13.49 6.30
CA ARG A 197 10.64 14.41 7.20
C ARG A 197 10.22 13.76 8.53
N TYR A 198 9.96 12.46 8.51
CA TYR A 198 9.40 11.69 9.60
C TYR A 198 10.25 10.44 9.86
N SER A 199 11.48 10.65 10.33
CA SER A 199 12.46 9.59 10.58
C SER A 199 12.07 8.58 11.68
N GLN A 200 10.99 8.86 12.43
CA GLN A 200 10.44 7.99 13.46
C GLN A 200 9.22 7.17 12.98
N ALA A 201 8.98 7.08 11.68
CA ALA A 201 7.91 6.24 11.15
C ALA A 201 8.18 4.75 11.41
N HIS A 202 7.12 3.94 11.44
CA HIS A 202 7.19 2.48 11.58
C HIS A 202 6.60 1.84 10.32
N ILE A 203 7.48 1.34 9.44
CA ILE A 203 7.07 0.81 8.13
C ILE A 203 7.51 -0.65 8.03
N VAL A 204 6.59 -1.52 7.62
CA VAL A 204 6.86 -2.92 7.29
C VAL A 204 6.57 -3.12 5.80
N ILE A 205 7.56 -3.59 5.05
CA ILE A 205 7.44 -3.91 3.63
C ILE A 205 7.48 -5.43 3.48
N ILE A 206 6.44 -5.99 2.88
CA ILE A 206 6.38 -7.38 2.45
C ILE A 206 6.92 -7.42 1.02
N ASP A 207 8.08 -8.05 0.86
CA ASP A 207 8.86 -8.03 -0.38
C ASP A 207 9.06 -9.47 -0.92
N PRO A 208 8.13 -9.98 -1.75
CA PRO A 208 8.24 -11.30 -2.34
C PRO A 208 9.32 -11.43 -3.41
N HIS A 209 9.89 -10.30 -3.85
CA HIS A 209 10.81 -10.19 -4.97
C HIS A 209 12.21 -9.71 -4.54
N ASN A 210 12.39 -9.38 -3.27
CA ASN A 210 13.62 -8.85 -2.67
C ASN A 210 14.16 -7.62 -3.42
N GLU A 211 13.26 -6.69 -3.78
CA GLU A 211 13.59 -5.47 -4.53
C GLU A 211 13.98 -4.28 -3.64
N TYR A 212 13.45 -4.19 -2.41
CA TYR A 212 13.45 -2.96 -1.61
C TYR A 212 14.68 -2.77 -0.72
N ALA A 213 15.45 -3.81 -0.41
CA ALA A 213 16.63 -3.72 0.46
C ALA A 213 17.61 -2.61 0.03
N ARG A 214 17.92 -2.57 -1.28
CA ARG A 214 18.76 -1.53 -1.89
C ARG A 214 18.16 -0.12 -1.75
N ALA A 215 16.84 -0.01 -1.84
CA ALA A 215 16.16 1.28 -1.85
C ALA A 215 16.17 1.98 -0.49
N PHE A 216 16.34 1.25 0.62
CA PHE A 216 16.35 1.83 1.98
C PHE A 216 17.69 1.72 2.71
N GLY A 217 18.58 0.81 2.30
CA GLY A 217 19.94 0.75 2.83
C GLY A 217 20.00 0.73 4.36
N ASP A 218 20.72 1.69 4.94
CA ASP A 218 20.93 1.84 6.38
C ASP A 218 19.66 2.21 7.17
N GLN A 219 18.61 2.70 6.50
CA GLN A 219 17.31 3.00 7.11
C GLN A 219 16.43 1.75 7.30
N ALA A 220 16.85 0.59 6.79
CA ALA A 220 16.09 -0.65 6.88
C ALA A 220 16.78 -1.73 7.70
N VAL A 221 15.96 -2.61 8.28
CA VAL A 221 16.37 -3.96 8.71
C VAL A 221 15.70 -4.96 7.79
N VAL A 222 16.52 -5.76 7.13
CA VAL A 222 16.08 -6.82 6.22
C VAL A 222 15.96 -8.11 7.01
N PHE A 223 14.82 -8.77 6.86
CA PHE A 223 14.48 -10.05 7.45
C PHE A 223 14.30 -11.06 6.32
N ASP A 224 15.28 -11.95 6.18
CA ASP A 224 15.25 -13.09 5.25
C ASP A 224 14.98 -14.39 6.01
N ALA A 225 14.92 -15.52 5.29
CA ALA A 225 14.70 -16.85 5.88
C ALA A 225 15.80 -17.29 6.88
N SER A 226 16.93 -16.60 6.95
CA SER A 226 18.05 -16.92 7.84
C SER A 226 18.14 -16.02 9.08
N SER A 227 17.65 -14.79 8.96
CA SER A 227 17.73 -13.72 9.97
C SER A 227 16.40 -13.44 10.66
N PHE A 228 15.28 -13.78 10.02
CA PHE A 228 13.97 -13.71 10.63
C PHE A 228 13.76 -14.92 11.55
N THR A 229 13.24 -14.70 12.75
CA THR A 229 12.76 -15.78 13.60
C THR A 229 11.31 -15.49 13.94
N LEU A 230 10.38 -16.21 13.32
CA LEU A 230 8.94 -16.11 13.59
C LEU A 230 8.57 -17.19 14.60
N PRO A 231 8.32 -16.86 15.87
CA PRO A 231 7.99 -17.89 16.85
C PRO A 231 6.68 -18.60 16.47
N TYR A 232 6.73 -19.91 16.21
CA TYR A 232 5.55 -20.69 15.78
C TYR A 232 4.37 -20.61 16.74
N TRP A 233 4.61 -20.31 18.02
CA TRP A 233 3.58 -20.19 19.04
C TRP A 233 2.81 -18.86 18.99
N LEU A 234 3.24 -17.90 18.17
CA LEU A 234 2.48 -16.70 17.82
C LEU A 234 1.44 -16.93 16.73
N LEU A 235 1.52 -18.05 16.01
CA LEU A 235 0.54 -18.40 14.99
C LEU A 235 -0.79 -18.74 15.67
N THR A 236 -1.87 -18.31 15.04
CA THR A 236 -3.19 -18.87 15.30
C THR A 236 -3.24 -20.33 14.87
N PHE A 237 -4.22 -21.05 15.36
CA PHE A 237 -4.44 -22.45 15.00
C PHE A 237 -4.64 -22.61 13.50
N GLU A 238 -5.41 -21.72 12.86
CA GLU A 238 -5.62 -21.76 11.41
C GLU A 238 -4.32 -21.52 10.62
N GLU A 239 -3.46 -20.60 11.08
CA GLU A 239 -2.13 -20.34 10.49
C GLU A 239 -1.19 -21.54 10.65
N LEU A 240 -1.16 -22.15 11.85
CA LEU A 240 -0.36 -23.34 12.09
C LEU A 240 -0.85 -24.54 11.25
N VAL A 241 -2.17 -24.74 11.14
CA VAL A 241 -2.74 -25.79 10.30
C VAL A 241 -2.40 -25.57 8.83
N GLU A 242 -2.33 -24.33 8.34
CA GLU A 242 -1.91 -24.06 6.96
C GLU A 242 -0.45 -24.43 6.72
N VAL A 243 0.44 -24.10 7.67
CA VAL A 243 1.85 -24.52 7.61
C VAL A 243 1.95 -26.05 7.59
N LEU A 244 1.17 -26.74 8.43
CA LEU A 244 1.22 -28.20 8.53
C LEU A 244 0.53 -28.90 7.37
N TYR A 245 -0.60 -28.39 6.88
CA TYR A 245 -1.48 -29.03 5.91
C TYR A 245 -1.97 -28.02 4.86
N PRO A 246 -1.10 -27.61 3.92
CA PRO A 246 -1.49 -26.68 2.86
C PRO A 246 -2.65 -27.22 2.03
N ASN A 247 -3.58 -26.37 1.61
CA ASN A 247 -4.74 -26.73 0.76
C ASN A 247 -5.67 -27.82 1.33
N ARG A 248 -5.85 -27.82 2.66
CA ARG A 248 -6.82 -28.58 3.49
C ARG A 248 -7.77 -29.54 2.73
N ARG A 249 -7.46 -30.84 2.71
CA ARG A 249 -8.42 -31.95 2.47
C ARG A 249 -7.98 -33.23 3.17
N GLY A 250 -8.87 -33.86 3.94
CA GLY A 250 -8.68 -35.24 4.45
C GLY A 250 -7.82 -35.42 5.71
N TYR A 251 -7.63 -34.36 6.52
CA TYR A 251 -6.83 -34.40 7.77
C TYR A 251 -7.63 -33.95 9.02
N GLU A 252 -8.95 -34.13 9.01
CA GLU A 252 -9.85 -33.66 10.08
C GLU A 252 -9.48 -34.26 11.44
N GLU A 253 -9.23 -35.58 11.50
CA GLU A 253 -8.83 -36.28 12.72
C GLU A 253 -7.51 -35.73 13.28
N GLU A 254 -6.51 -35.49 12.44
CA GLU A 254 -5.22 -34.90 12.86
C GLU A 254 -5.37 -33.47 13.40
N ILE A 255 -6.24 -32.67 12.78
CA ILE A 255 -6.51 -31.29 13.20
C ILE A 255 -7.22 -31.29 14.56
N GLU A 256 -8.21 -32.16 14.78
CA GLU A 256 -8.88 -32.29 16.08
C GLU A 256 -7.90 -32.68 17.19
N ILE A 257 -7.03 -33.68 16.93
CA ILE A 257 -5.98 -34.07 17.88
C ILE A 257 -5.06 -32.88 18.20
N LEU A 258 -4.66 -32.12 17.18
CA LEU A 258 -3.77 -30.97 17.37
C LEU A 258 -4.43 -29.86 18.21
N ALA A 259 -5.72 -29.59 17.98
CA ALA A 259 -6.49 -28.60 18.73
C ALA A 259 -6.57 -28.94 20.24
N ASP A 260 -6.64 -30.23 20.59
CA ASP A 260 -6.70 -30.70 21.97
C ASP A 260 -5.32 -30.69 22.67
N LEU A 261 -4.25 -30.99 21.93
CA LEU A 261 -2.91 -31.16 22.51
C LEU A 261 -2.13 -29.85 22.65
N ILE A 262 -2.33 -28.87 21.77
CA ILE A 262 -1.62 -27.57 21.87
C ILE A 262 -1.88 -26.84 23.19
N PRO A 263 -3.14 -26.67 23.66
CA PRO A 263 -3.41 -26.03 24.95
C PRO A 263 -2.74 -26.76 26.11
N GLN A 264 -2.64 -28.09 26.06
CA GLN A 264 -1.96 -28.88 27.07
C GLN A 264 -0.45 -28.61 27.06
N ALA A 265 0.18 -28.58 25.87
CA ALA A 265 1.59 -28.24 25.73
C ALA A 265 1.90 -26.83 26.29
N LYS A 266 1.04 -25.83 26.00
CA LYS A 266 1.14 -24.47 26.54
C LYS A 266 1.08 -24.45 28.07
N ARG A 267 0.12 -25.15 28.68
CA ARG A 267 0.01 -25.26 30.14
C ARG A 267 1.24 -25.93 30.77
N MET A 268 1.75 -26.99 30.17
CA MET A 268 2.95 -27.69 30.64
C MET A 268 4.17 -26.76 30.62
N ASN A 269 4.36 -26.00 29.54
CA ASN A 269 5.48 -25.09 29.39
C ASN A 269 5.45 -23.95 30.43
N LEU A 270 4.27 -23.36 30.65
CA LEU A 270 4.08 -22.35 31.67
C LEU A 270 4.33 -22.89 33.08
N ALA A 271 3.82 -24.09 33.40
CA ALA A 271 4.06 -24.73 34.69
C ALA A 271 5.56 -25.03 34.91
N ALA A 272 6.29 -25.44 33.87
CA ALA A 272 7.72 -25.74 33.95
C ALA A 272 8.58 -24.48 34.11
N THR A 273 8.20 -23.36 33.47
CA THR A 273 8.96 -22.10 33.52
C THR A 273 8.73 -21.32 34.83
N GLN A 274 7.59 -21.53 35.50
CA GLN A 274 7.19 -20.82 36.73
C GLN A 274 7.72 -21.44 38.05
N GLY A 275 8.71 -22.33 38.00
CA GLY A 275 9.36 -22.91 39.18
C GLY A 275 10.15 -21.95 40.08
N GLY A 276 10.12 -20.63 39.82
CA GLY A 276 10.78 -19.59 40.62
C GLY A 276 9.91 -18.35 40.83
N THR A 277 9.46 -18.14 42.07
CA THR A 277 8.96 -16.88 42.66
C THR A 277 7.46 -16.55 42.55
N ARG A 278 6.75 -16.74 43.69
CA ARG A 278 5.81 -15.83 44.40
C ARG A 278 4.71 -15.02 43.68
N MET A 279 4.43 -15.20 42.37
CA MET A 279 3.26 -14.60 41.67
C MET A 279 2.11 -15.59 41.41
N LEU A 280 2.11 -16.73 42.10
CA LEU A 280 1.11 -17.81 41.93
C LEU A 280 -0.29 -17.50 42.49
N ALA A 281 -0.49 -16.42 43.24
CA ALA A 281 -1.78 -16.15 43.86
C ALA A 281 -2.77 -15.39 42.96
N GLU A 282 -2.28 -14.54 42.04
CA GLU A 282 -3.16 -13.67 41.24
C GLU A 282 -3.54 -14.25 39.86
N ARG A 283 -2.81 -15.26 39.34
CA ARG A 283 -3.03 -15.81 37.98
C ARG A 283 -3.47 -17.28 37.90
N ARG A 284 -3.89 -17.89 39.01
CA ARG A 284 -4.42 -19.28 38.98
C ARG A 284 -5.71 -19.42 38.14
N GLY A 285 -6.47 -18.33 37.96
CA GLY A 285 -7.62 -18.28 37.04
C GLY A 285 -7.22 -18.31 35.56
N ASP A 286 -6.03 -17.82 35.21
CA ASP A 286 -5.59 -17.62 33.82
C ASP A 286 -5.04 -18.89 33.15
N ILE A 287 -4.60 -19.89 33.92
CA ILE A 287 -4.07 -21.16 33.35
C ILE A 287 -5.20 -22.01 32.77
N ALA A 288 -6.42 -21.89 33.31
CA ALA A 288 -7.60 -22.60 32.83
C ALA A 288 -8.18 -22.01 31.53
N SER A 289 -7.92 -20.73 31.23
CA SER A 289 -8.44 -20.02 30.06
C SER A 289 -7.54 -20.11 28.82
N ILE A 290 -6.39 -20.80 28.89
CA ILE A 290 -5.48 -20.97 27.75
C ILE A 290 -6.16 -21.80 26.66
N THR A 291 -6.33 -21.17 25.51
CA THR A 291 -6.85 -21.74 24.27
C THR A 291 -5.73 -22.07 23.29
N VAL A 292 -6.11 -22.69 22.18
CA VAL A 292 -5.19 -22.99 21.08
C VAL A 292 -4.57 -21.73 20.46
N ASP A 293 -5.28 -20.60 20.45
CA ASP A 293 -4.84 -19.32 19.87
C ASP A 293 -4.16 -18.38 20.87
N THR A 294 -4.11 -18.73 22.16
CA THR A 294 -3.46 -17.87 23.16
C THR A 294 -1.96 -17.78 22.87
N PRO A 295 -1.36 -16.59 22.62
CA PRO A 295 0.02 -16.43 22.15
C PRO A 295 1.04 -16.67 23.29
N THR A 296 1.12 -17.92 23.74
CA THR A 296 1.98 -18.36 24.84
C THR A 296 2.96 -19.41 24.33
N PRO A 297 4.24 -19.35 24.73
CA PRO A 297 5.24 -20.29 24.28
C PRO A 297 4.92 -21.74 24.72
N TYR A 298 5.23 -22.70 23.85
CA TYR A 298 5.21 -24.14 24.13
C TYR A 298 6.26 -24.83 23.27
N ARG A 299 6.82 -25.97 23.68
CA ARG A 299 7.86 -26.66 22.89
C ARG A 299 7.27 -27.70 21.94
N ILE A 300 7.81 -27.79 20.72
CA ILE A 300 7.46 -28.88 19.78
C ILE A 300 7.80 -30.25 20.38
N SER A 301 8.90 -30.38 21.13
CA SER A 301 9.25 -31.63 21.82
C SER A 301 8.21 -32.07 22.86
N GLU A 302 7.58 -31.11 23.56
CA GLU A 302 6.51 -31.39 24.52
C GLU A 302 5.23 -31.84 23.79
N LEU A 303 4.89 -31.17 22.69
CA LEU A 303 3.78 -31.56 21.83
C LEU A 303 3.97 -32.97 21.24
N LEU A 304 5.16 -33.28 20.73
CA LEU A 304 5.49 -34.62 20.24
C LEU A 304 5.41 -35.67 21.35
N GLY A 305 5.90 -35.35 22.56
CA GLY A 305 5.78 -36.23 23.72
C GLY A 305 4.33 -36.51 24.14
N LEU A 306 3.44 -35.51 24.03
CA LEU A 306 2.00 -35.71 24.24
C LEU A 306 1.38 -36.62 23.18
N ILE A 307 1.77 -36.46 21.91
CA ILE A 307 1.33 -37.33 20.81
C ILE A 307 1.80 -38.78 21.04
N ASP A 308 3.06 -38.99 21.44
CA ASP A 308 3.60 -40.32 21.73
C ASP A 308 2.94 -40.97 22.97
N LYS A 309 2.62 -40.18 23.99
CA LYS A 309 1.86 -40.65 25.16
C LYS A 309 0.46 -41.12 24.76
N SER A 310 -0.24 -40.34 23.92
CA SER A 310 -1.55 -40.73 23.42
C SER A 310 -1.47 -41.97 22.52
N LEU A 311 -0.43 -42.10 21.69
CA LEU A 311 -0.18 -43.29 20.87
C LEU A 311 -0.04 -44.57 21.72
N GLY A 312 0.65 -44.48 22.87
CA GLY A 312 0.83 -45.63 23.78
C GLY A 312 -0.45 -46.08 24.50
N ALA A 313 -1.47 -45.23 24.55
CA ALA A 313 -2.75 -45.52 25.21
C ALA A 313 -3.83 -46.07 24.26
N LEU A 314 -3.55 -46.13 22.95
CA LEU A 314 -4.53 -46.55 21.93
C LEU A 314 -4.38 -48.03 21.58
N GLU A 315 -5.48 -48.78 21.65
CA GLU A 315 -5.49 -50.23 21.39
C GLU A 315 -5.78 -50.58 19.92
N SER A 316 -6.44 -49.69 19.16
CA SER A 316 -6.89 -49.98 17.79
C SER A 316 -6.01 -49.33 16.71
N ALA A 317 -5.68 -50.10 15.66
CA ALA A 317 -4.86 -49.62 14.55
C ALA A 317 -5.45 -48.41 13.80
N ARG A 318 -6.79 -48.33 13.71
CA ARG A 318 -7.50 -47.19 13.09
C ARG A 318 -7.30 -45.90 13.89
N ALA A 319 -7.34 -45.97 15.23
CA ALA A 319 -7.10 -44.81 16.09
C ALA A 319 -5.62 -44.39 16.12
N ILE A 320 -4.69 -45.31 15.88
CA ILE A 320 -3.23 -45.03 15.90
C ILE A 320 -2.78 -44.23 14.66
N SER A 321 -3.41 -44.43 13.51
CA SER A 321 -2.93 -43.90 12.22
C SER A 321 -2.87 -42.36 12.17
N PRO A 322 -3.89 -41.60 12.60
CA PRO A 322 -3.86 -40.14 12.58
C PRO A 322 -2.75 -39.56 13.45
N TYR A 323 -2.57 -40.08 14.67
CA TYR A 323 -1.49 -39.67 15.56
C TYR A 323 -0.10 -39.91 14.96
N LYS A 324 0.13 -41.06 14.30
CA LYS A 324 1.40 -41.34 13.61
C LYS A 324 1.64 -40.37 12.45
N ARG A 325 0.62 -40.08 11.64
CA ARG A 325 0.72 -39.14 10.52
C ARG A 325 1.01 -37.72 11.02
N LEU A 326 0.28 -37.25 12.04
CA LEU A 326 0.49 -35.96 12.68
C LEU A 326 1.91 -35.81 13.24
N ARG A 327 2.37 -36.80 14.03
CA ARG A 327 3.72 -36.80 14.61
C ARG A 327 4.80 -36.68 13.53
N ASN A 328 4.71 -37.55 12.51
CA ASN A 328 5.70 -37.57 11.43
C ASN A 328 5.69 -36.26 10.64
N ARG A 329 4.51 -35.64 10.45
CA ARG A 329 4.37 -34.36 9.75
C ARG A 329 4.99 -33.20 10.51
N ILE A 330 4.67 -33.07 11.81
CA ILE A 330 5.26 -32.04 12.69
C ILE A 330 6.77 -32.21 12.73
N TYR A 331 7.25 -33.44 12.92
CA TYR A 331 8.68 -33.72 12.92
C TYR A 331 9.34 -33.32 11.59
N ALA A 332 8.79 -33.76 10.45
CA ALA A 332 9.34 -33.44 9.14
C ALA A 332 9.42 -31.92 8.88
N ILE A 333 8.37 -31.17 9.19
CA ILE A 333 8.36 -29.71 9.02
C ILE A 333 9.35 -29.03 9.98
N SER A 334 9.44 -29.49 11.23
CA SER A 334 10.39 -28.92 12.20
C SER A 334 11.86 -29.10 11.80
N GLN A 335 12.16 -30.10 10.96
CA GLN A 335 13.50 -30.38 10.44
C GLN A 335 13.75 -29.82 9.04
N ASP A 336 12.73 -29.27 8.37
CA ASP A 336 12.86 -28.73 7.02
C ASP A 336 13.53 -27.34 7.06
N ALA A 337 14.63 -27.19 6.32
CA ALA A 337 15.43 -25.96 6.28
C ALA A 337 14.60 -24.72 5.84
N ARG A 338 13.57 -24.90 5.02
CA ARG A 338 12.69 -23.81 4.55
C ARG A 338 11.79 -23.26 5.67
N TYR A 339 11.57 -24.04 6.73
CA TYR A 339 10.76 -23.69 7.89
C TYR A 339 11.64 -23.38 9.12
N ALA A 340 12.97 -23.39 8.96
CA ALA A 340 13.91 -23.16 10.05
C ALA A 340 13.66 -21.81 10.75
N PHE A 341 13.32 -20.76 10.02
CA PHE A 341 12.97 -19.46 10.60
C PHE A 341 11.80 -19.51 11.60
N MET A 342 10.93 -20.53 11.54
CA MET A 342 9.87 -20.75 12.53
C MET A 342 10.28 -21.67 13.68
N PHE A 343 11.05 -22.73 13.38
CA PHE A 343 11.27 -23.86 14.30
C PHE A 343 12.71 -24.02 14.82
N ALA A 344 13.68 -23.23 14.34
CA ALA A 344 15.11 -23.44 14.63
C ALA A 344 15.56 -23.09 16.05
N SER A 345 14.74 -22.36 16.82
CA SER A 345 15.16 -21.97 18.18
C SER A 345 15.18 -23.17 19.13
N LEU A 346 16.37 -23.54 19.60
CA LEU A 346 16.59 -24.59 20.59
C LEU A 346 15.98 -24.26 21.96
N THR A 347 15.80 -22.97 22.25
CA THR A 347 15.19 -22.48 23.49
C THR A 347 13.91 -21.73 23.19
N VAL A 348 12.79 -22.25 23.69
CA VAL A 348 11.50 -21.55 23.65
C VAL A 348 11.42 -20.65 24.87
N GLN A 349 11.50 -19.34 24.64
CA GLN A 349 11.28 -18.28 25.63
C GLN A 349 10.18 -17.35 25.13
N ASP A 350 9.59 -16.57 26.03
CA ASP A 350 8.68 -15.49 25.65
C ASP A 350 9.47 -14.32 25.06
N THR A 351 9.52 -14.26 23.73
CA THR A 351 10.21 -13.23 22.96
C THR A 351 9.23 -12.28 22.27
N MET A 352 7.96 -12.24 22.69
CA MET A 352 6.94 -11.49 21.94
C MET A 352 7.27 -10.00 21.88
N ALA A 353 7.65 -9.38 23.01
CA ALA A 353 7.97 -7.96 23.05
C ALA A 353 9.20 -7.62 22.19
N SER A 354 10.26 -8.43 22.24
CA SER A 354 11.45 -8.23 21.40
C SER A 354 11.17 -8.45 19.92
N PHE A 355 10.34 -9.45 19.59
CA PHE A 355 9.92 -9.73 18.22
C PHE A 355 9.12 -8.57 17.64
N LEU A 356 8.09 -8.09 18.36
CA LEU A 356 7.29 -6.94 17.94
C LEU A 356 8.14 -5.66 17.84
N GLY A 357 9.06 -5.45 18.78
CA GLY A 357 10.00 -4.33 18.75
C GLY A 357 10.93 -4.36 17.53
N GLN A 358 11.42 -5.53 17.14
CA GLN A 358 12.21 -5.70 15.92
C GLN A 358 11.38 -5.53 14.65
N LEU A 359 10.20 -6.16 14.59
CA LEU A 359 9.32 -6.15 13.42
C LEU A 359 8.75 -4.76 13.15
N PHE A 360 8.27 -4.04 14.18
CA PHE A 360 7.68 -2.71 14.04
C PHE A 360 8.65 -1.56 14.30
N ARG A 361 9.95 -1.86 14.50
CA ARG A 361 11.00 -0.87 14.74
C ARG A 361 10.68 0.03 15.94
N ILE A 362 10.44 -0.58 17.09
CA ILE A 362 10.14 0.10 18.36
C ILE A 362 11.20 -0.30 19.41
N PRO A 363 12.14 0.59 19.76
CA PRO A 363 12.38 1.92 19.19
C PRO A 363 13.00 1.88 17.78
N VAL A 364 12.88 2.99 17.04
CA VAL A 364 13.30 3.08 15.62
C VAL A 364 14.82 2.90 15.43
N GLN A 365 15.62 3.51 16.32
CA GLN A 365 17.09 3.44 16.30
C GLN A 365 17.71 3.80 14.93
N GLY A 366 17.15 4.81 14.26
CA GLY A 366 17.61 5.25 12.93
C GLY A 366 17.23 4.33 11.77
N ARG A 367 16.56 3.20 12.03
CA ARG A 367 16.10 2.26 10.99
C ARG A 367 14.58 2.13 11.04
N PRO A 368 13.82 3.04 10.41
CA PRO A 368 12.34 3.05 10.47
C PRO A 368 11.65 1.95 9.65
N VAL A 369 12.39 1.25 8.78
CA VAL A 369 11.82 0.26 7.85
C VAL A 369 12.22 -1.16 8.24
N SER A 370 11.24 -2.07 8.27
CA SER A 370 11.43 -3.51 8.27
C SER A 370 11.08 -4.06 6.90
N ILE A 371 11.96 -4.83 6.28
CA ILE A 371 11.71 -5.46 4.98
C ILE A 371 11.67 -6.97 5.21
N LEU A 372 10.51 -7.57 4.98
CA LEU A 372 10.31 -9.02 5.03
C LEU A 372 10.54 -9.58 3.63
N GLU A 373 11.73 -10.12 3.39
CA GLU A 373 12.07 -10.80 2.13
C GLU A 373 11.44 -12.18 2.12
N LEU A 374 10.43 -12.36 1.27
CA LEU A 374 9.75 -13.64 1.10
C LEU A 374 10.25 -14.41 -0.14
N GLY A 375 11.21 -13.84 -0.88
CA GLY A 375 11.86 -14.50 -2.01
C GLY A 375 12.47 -15.84 -1.59
N GLY A 376 12.06 -16.91 -2.27
CA GLY A 376 12.53 -18.28 -1.99
C GLY A 376 11.74 -19.05 -0.93
N LEU A 377 10.78 -18.41 -0.23
CA LEU A 377 9.85 -19.14 0.64
C LEU A 377 8.76 -19.86 -0.17
N PRO A 378 8.27 -21.02 0.29
CA PRO A 378 7.05 -21.63 -0.26
C PRO A 378 5.86 -20.67 -0.16
N SER A 379 4.95 -20.71 -1.13
CA SER A 379 3.84 -19.75 -1.21
C SER A 379 2.90 -19.82 0.00
N GLU A 380 2.66 -21.02 0.52
CA GLU A 380 1.85 -21.26 1.71
C GLU A 380 2.47 -20.59 2.95
N VAL A 381 3.79 -20.64 3.06
CA VAL A 381 4.53 -20.04 4.17
C VAL A 381 4.54 -18.52 4.05
N ALA A 382 4.78 -18.00 2.84
CA ALA A 382 4.72 -16.57 2.56
C ALA A 382 3.36 -15.98 2.97
N GLN A 383 2.25 -16.66 2.63
CA GLN A 383 0.91 -16.22 3.02
C GLN A 383 0.70 -16.21 4.54
N VAL A 384 1.24 -17.20 5.26
CA VAL A 384 1.19 -17.24 6.73
C VAL A 384 2.00 -16.10 7.35
N VAL A 385 3.20 -15.82 6.85
CA VAL A 385 4.02 -14.68 7.33
C VAL A 385 3.27 -13.35 7.16
N VAL A 386 2.61 -13.15 6.01
CA VAL A 386 1.79 -11.95 5.79
C VAL A 386 0.58 -11.92 6.73
N SER A 387 -0.11 -13.05 6.93
CA SER A 387 -1.24 -13.16 7.88
C SER A 387 -0.83 -12.75 9.29
N VAL A 388 0.25 -13.34 9.80
CA VAL A 388 0.74 -13.09 11.17
C VAL A 388 1.17 -11.63 11.29
N THR A 389 1.91 -11.10 10.33
CA THR A 389 2.36 -9.69 10.33
C THR A 389 1.18 -8.72 10.37
N ALA A 390 0.19 -8.92 9.49
CA ALA A 390 -1.01 -8.09 9.42
C ALA A 390 -1.84 -8.16 10.72
N ARG A 391 -2.07 -9.38 11.23
CA ARG A 391 -2.81 -9.59 12.48
C ARG A 391 -2.10 -8.95 13.67
N LEU A 392 -0.79 -9.20 13.83
CA LEU A 392 -0.01 -8.62 14.92
C LEU A 392 0.05 -7.11 14.86
N ALA A 393 0.13 -6.50 13.66
CA ALA A 393 0.09 -5.05 13.53
C ALA A 393 -1.27 -4.49 13.96
N PHE A 394 -2.37 -5.12 13.54
CA PHE A 394 -3.70 -4.74 13.96
C PHE A 394 -3.88 -4.84 15.48
N ASP A 395 -3.53 -5.99 16.06
CA ASP A 395 -3.66 -6.23 17.50
C ASP A 395 -2.76 -5.26 18.28
N PHE A 396 -1.52 -5.03 17.84
CA PHE A 396 -0.64 -4.03 18.44
C PHE A 396 -1.24 -2.62 18.40
N GLY A 397 -1.78 -2.20 17.24
CA GLY A 397 -2.45 -0.91 17.10
C GLY A 397 -3.66 -0.78 18.02
N LEU A 398 -4.44 -1.85 18.18
CA LEU A 398 -5.60 -1.91 19.07
C LEU A 398 -5.19 -1.75 20.54
N TRP A 399 -4.23 -2.57 21.00
CA TRP A 399 -3.76 -2.57 22.40
C TRP A 399 -2.93 -1.35 22.77
N SER A 400 -2.26 -0.73 21.79
CA SER A 400 -1.53 0.54 21.98
C SER A 400 -2.40 1.78 21.81
N HIS A 401 -3.70 1.63 21.50
CA HIS A 401 -4.61 2.73 21.17
C HIS A 401 -4.05 3.66 20.06
N GLY A 402 -3.34 3.09 19.08
CA GLY A 402 -2.73 3.82 17.98
C GLY A 402 -1.55 4.72 18.37
N ALA A 403 -0.94 4.51 19.55
CA ALA A 403 0.17 5.34 20.02
C ALA A 403 1.43 5.27 19.13
N ALA A 404 1.62 4.16 18.41
CA ALA A 404 2.68 4.00 17.43
C ALA A 404 2.06 3.52 16.09
N PRO A 405 1.74 4.46 15.17
CA PRO A 405 1.15 4.11 13.88
C PRO A 405 2.09 3.26 13.03
N ILE A 406 1.57 2.18 12.45
CA ILE A 406 2.33 1.23 11.62
C ILE A 406 1.80 1.30 10.19
N ALA A 407 2.69 1.31 9.20
CA ALA A 407 2.33 1.12 7.80
C ALA A 407 2.79 -0.24 7.29
N ILE A 408 1.86 -1.03 6.76
CA ILE A 408 2.17 -2.29 6.07
C ILE A 408 2.07 -2.07 4.56
N VAL A 409 3.14 -2.38 3.84
CA VAL A 409 3.23 -2.33 2.39
C VAL A 409 3.25 -3.75 1.85
N CYS A 410 2.23 -4.11 1.09
CA CYS A 410 2.10 -5.42 0.46
C CYS A 410 2.43 -5.29 -1.04
N GLU A 411 3.63 -5.71 -1.44
CA GLU A 411 3.94 -5.96 -2.86
C GLU A 411 3.17 -7.21 -3.35
N ASP A 412 2.84 -7.27 -4.64
CA ASP A 412 2.09 -8.37 -5.26
C ASP A 412 0.82 -8.71 -4.47
N ALA A 413 0.10 -7.68 -4.01
CA ALA A 413 -1.00 -7.81 -3.07
C ALA A 413 -2.12 -8.77 -3.53
N HIS A 414 -2.27 -9.00 -4.84
CA HIS A 414 -3.22 -9.97 -5.41
C HIS A 414 -2.96 -11.41 -4.91
N ARG A 415 -1.74 -11.74 -4.49
CA ARG A 415 -1.39 -13.04 -3.89
C ARG A 415 -1.92 -13.23 -2.46
N TYR A 416 -2.17 -12.13 -1.76
CA TYR A 416 -2.52 -12.12 -0.32
C TYR A 416 -3.97 -11.68 -0.08
N ALA A 417 -4.51 -10.89 -0.99
CA ALA A 417 -5.87 -10.34 -0.98
C ALA A 417 -6.59 -10.66 -2.30
N PRO A 418 -6.79 -11.95 -2.65
CA PRO A 418 -7.41 -12.32 -3.91
C PRO A 418 -8.91 -12.00 -3.95
N ALA A 419 -9.43 -11.68 -5.15
CA ALA A 419 -10.85 -11.41 -5.39
C ALA A 419 -11.75 -12.64 -5.14
N GLN A 420 -11.26 -13.83 -5.52
CA GLN A 420 -11.99 -15.08 -5.31
C GLN A 420 -11.85 -15.55 -3.87
N GLN A 421 -12.98 -15.85 -3.21
CA GLN A 421 -12.99 -16.18 -1.78
C GLN A 421 -12.27 -17.49 -1.42
N ASP A 422 -12.27 -18.45 -2.35
CA ASP A 422 -11.62 -19.76 -2.21
C ASP A 422 -10.16 -19.77 -2.70
N ALA A 423 -9.69 -18.64 -3.27
CA ALA A 423 -8.30 -18.49 -3.69
C ALA A 423 -7.45 -17.97 -2.52
N GLY A 424 -6.25 -18.52 -2.38
CA GLY A 424 -5.29 -18.12 -1.35
C GLY A 424 -5.69 -18.49 0.08
N PHE A 425 -4.92 -17.98 1.04
CA PHE A 425 -5.13 -18.27 2.45
C PHE A 425 -6.13 -17.32 3.11
N ALA A 426 -7.27 -17.87 3.53
CA ALA A 426 -8.39 -17.09 4.05
C ALA A 426 -8.05 -16.20 5.27
N PRO A 427 -7.24 -16.62 6.26
CA PRO A 427 -6.79 -15.77 7.36
C PRO A 427 -6.04 -14.52 6.91
N THR A 428 -5.15 -14.63 5.91
CA THR A 428 -4.42 -13.46 5.37
C THR A 428 -5.40 -12.43 4.84
N ARG A 429 -6.34 -12.86 3.99
CA ARG A 429 -7.38 -11.97 3.45
C ARG A 429 -8.24 -11.36 4.55
N ARG A 430 -8.65 -12.14 5.56
CA ARG A 430 -9.43 -11.63 6.70
C ARG A 430 -8.65 -10.56 7.49
N ALA A 431 -7.36 -10.79 7.75
CA ALA A 431 -6.51 -9.84 8.45
C ALA A 431 -6.37 -8.52 7.66
N LEU A 432 -6.10 -8.60 6.35
CA LEU A 432 -6.01 -7.43 5.48
C LEU A 432 -7.35 -6.68 5.36
N THR A 433 -8.48 -7.39 5.22
CA THR A 433 -9.82 -6.79 5.22
C THR A 433 -10.14 -6.09 6.54
N ARG A 434 -9.73 -6.67 7.68
CA ARG A 434 -9.90 -6.05 9.00
C ARG A 434 -9.10 -4.75 9.10
N ILE A 435 -7.84 -4.74 8.65
CA ILE A 435 -7.03 -3.51 8.58
C ILE A 435 -7.70 -2.50 7.65
N ALA A 436 -8.16 -2.89 6.47
CA ALA A 436 -8.79 -1.98 5.52
C ALA A 436 -10.06 -1.31 6.08
N LYS A 437 -10.85 -2.03 6.90
CA LYS A 437 -12.09 -1.49 7.49
C LYS A 437 -11.88 -0.72 8.79
N GLU A 438 -10.93 -1.15 9.62
CA GLU A 438 -10.80 -0.69 11.01
C GLU A 438 -9.43 -0.10 11.35
N GLY A 439 -8.43 -0.27 10.47
CA GLY A 439 -7.03 0.14 10.67
C GLY A 439 -6.86 1.62 10.95
N ARG A 440 -7.71 2.48 10.37
CA ARG A 440 -7.73 3.92 10.67
C ARG A 440 -7.90 4.22 12.17
N LYS A 441 -8.70 3.43 12.89
CA LYS A 441 -8.94 3.62 14.34
C LYS A 441 -7.78 3.12 15.18
N THR A 442 -7.08 2.09 14.71
CA THR A 442 -5.96 1.45 15.42
C THR A 442 -4.59 2.00 15.03
N GLY A 443 -4.54 2.96 14.10
CA GLY A 443 -3.28 3.53 13.62
C GLY A 443 -2.51 2.61 12.66
N VAL A 444 -3.19 1.66 12.01
CA VAL A 444 -2.57 0.72 11.06
C VAL A 444 -2.95 1.08 9.63
N SER A 445 -1.96 1.46 8.84
CA SER A 445 -2.07 1.75 7.42
C SER A 445 -1.80 0.51 6.58
N LEU A 446 -2.46 0.43 5.43
CA LEU A 446 -2.29 -0.63 4.45
C LEU A 446 -1.99 0.00 3.10
N TRP A 447 -0.91 -0.44 2.47
CA TRP A 447 -0.47 -0.05 1.14
C TRP A 447 -0.51 -1.26 0.24
N LEU A 448 -1.37 -1.26 -0.76
CA LEU A 448 -1.48 -2.34 -1.74
C LEU A 448 -0.69 -1.98 -2.99
N VAL A 449 0.25 -2.83 -3.39
CA VAL A 449 0.97 -2.68 -4.65
C VAL A 449 0.66 -3.89 -5.50
N SER A 450 0.12 -3.66 -6.71
CA SER A 450 -0.30 -4.77 -7.58
C SER A 450 -0.31 -4.38 -9.05
N GLN A 451 -0.11 -5.38 -9.90
CA GLN A 451 -0.19 -5.33 -11.35
C GLN A 451 -1.51 -5.84 -11.91
N ARG A 452 -2.34 -6.49 -11.09
CA ARG A 452 -3.65 -7.03 -11.47
C ARG A 452 -4.75 -6.54 -10.52
N PRO A 453 -5.31 -5.34 -10.75
CA PRO A 453 -6.47 -4.85 -10.01
C PRO A 453 -7.66 -5.82 -10.00
N THR A 454 -7.90 -6.52 -11.11
CA THR A 454 -9.01 -7.51 -11.22
C THR A 454 -8.89 -8.69 -10.27
N GLU A 455 -7.66 -9.05 -9.88
CA GLU A 455 -7.41 -10.17 -8.99
C GLU A 455 -7.41 -9.75 -7.51
N LEU A 456 -7.54 -8.45 -7.20
CA LEU A 456 -7.60 -7.96 -5.82
C LEU A 456 -9.02 -7.98 -5.25
N ASP A 457 -9.15 -8.24 -3.95
CA ASP A 457 -10.42 -8.14 -3.23
C ASP A 457 -11.01 -6.72 -3.39
N PRO A 458 -12.19 -6.57 -4.03
CA PRO A 458 -12.80 -5.26 -4.28
C PRO A 458 -13.13 -4.50 -2.99
N THR A 459 -13.39 -5.22 -1.89
CA THR A 459 -13.65 -4.60 -0.59
C THR A 459 -12.40 -3.93 -0.07
N ILE A 460 -11.24 -4.57 -0.15
CA ILE A 460 -9.98 -3.99 0.32
C ILE A 460 -9.56 -2.84 -0.59
N LEU A 461 -9.69 -3.01 -1.91
CA LEU A 461 -9.34 -1.98 -2.87
C LEU A 461 -10.21 -0.71 -2.71
N SER A 462 -11.52 -0.86 -2.50
CA SER A 462 -12.44 0.28 -2.28
C SER A 462 -12.21 1.03 -0.96
N GLN A 463 -11.52 0.43 0.02
CA GLN A 463 -11.07 1.14 1.23
C GLN A 463 -9.76 1.90 1.04
N CYS A 464 -9.08 1.77 -0.11
CA CYS A 464 -7.90 2.54 -0.42
C CYS A 464 -8.30 3.93 -0.91
N ASN A 465 -8.38 4.90 0.01
CA ASN A 465 -8.85 6.25 -0.32
C ASN A 465 -7.84 7.05 -1.15
N THR A 466 -6.61 6.58 -1.34
CA THR A 466 -5.64 7.17 -2.26
C THR A 466 -5.15 6.11 -3.23
N ILE A 467 -5.25 6.37 -4.53
CA ILE A 467 -4.81 5.46 -5.57
C ILE A 467 -3.86 6.17 -6.53
N PHE A 468 -2.70 5.56 -6.76
CA PHE A 468 -1.76 5.91 -7.82
C PHE A 468 -1.88 4.89 -8.93
N ALA A 469 -2.62 5.24 -9.98
CA ALA A 469 -2.84 4.41 -11.14
C ALA A 469 -1.78 4.71 -12.21
N MET A 470 -0.81 3.81 -12.34
CA MET A 470 0.22 3.82 -13.36
C MET A 470 -0.27 3.11 -14.63
N ARG A 471 0.61 2.97 -15.63
CA ARG A 471 0.25 2.34 -16.91
C ARG A 471 -0.43 0.98 -16.71
N LEU A 472 -1.64 0.84 -17.25
CA LEU A 472 -2.42 -0.40 -17.34
C LEU A 472 -2.93 -0.55 -18.77
N ALA A 473 -2.60 -1.66 -19.41
CA ALA A 473 -2.98 -1.93 -20.80
C ALA A 473 -4.26 -2.79 -20.90
N ASN A 474 -4.47 -3.71 -19.95
CA ASN A 474 -5.62 -4.61 -19.96
C ASN A 474 -6.90 -3.86 -19.64
N GLN A 475 -7.95 -4.07 -20.44
CA GLN A 475 -9.25 -3.40 -20.26
C GLN A 475 -9.93 -3.81 -18.95
N ALA A 476 -9.91 -5.10 -18.59
CA ALA A 476 -10.54 -5.58 -17.38
C ALA A 476 -9.91 -4.95 -16.12
N ASP A 477 -8.58 -4.79 -16.12
CA ASP A 477 -7.86 -4.11 -15.03
C ASP A 477 -8.20 -2.61 -14.95
N GLN A 478 -8.39 -1.96 -16.10
CA GLN A 478 -8.86 -0.58 -16.12
C GLN A 478 -10.28 -0.47 -15.57
N ASP A 479 -11.19 -1.38 -15.93
CA ASP A 479 -12.57 -1.37 -15.47
C ASP A 479 -12.69 -1.64 -13.97
N ALA A 480 -11.92 -2.61 -13.45
CA ALA A 480 -11.83 -2.86 -12.01
C ALA A 480 -11.33 -1.64 -11.24
N LEU A 481 -10.36 -0.91 -11.79
CA LEU A 481 -9.86 0.33 -11.21
C LEU A 481 -10.90 1.46 -11.28
N ARG A 482 -11.60 1.64 -12.41
CA ARG A 482 -12.68 2.62 -12.54
C ARG A 482 -13.78 2.40 -11.50
N ALA A 483 -14.12 1.14 -11.22
CA ALA A 483 -15.10 0.78 -10.20
C ALA A 483 -14.65 1.11 -8.75
N ALA A 484 -13.34 1.26 -8.51
CA ALA A 484 -12.79 1.56 -7.20
C ALA A 484 -12.54 3.06 -6.95
N VAL A 485 -12.63 3.90 -7.98
CA VAL A 485 -12.33 5.34 -7.93
C VAL A 485 -13.64 6.14 -8.02
N PRO A 486 -13.76 7.31 -7.34
CA PRO A 486 -14.92 8.19 -7.50
C PRO A 486 -15.11 8.68 -8.95
N ASP A 487 -16.36 8.87 -9.38
CA ASP A 487 -16.73 9.27 -10.75
C ASP A 487 -15.91 10.45 -11.29
N ALA A 488 -15.67 11.45 -10.43
CA ALA A 488 -14.91 12.68 -10.71
C ALA A 488 -13.49 12.48 -11.28
N ALA A 489 -12.94 11.28 -11.21
CA ALA A 489 -11.61 10.94 -11.72
C ALA A 489 -11.61 9.82 -12.77
N THR A 490 -12.77 9.25 -13.10
CA THR A 490 -12.90 8.18 -14.11
C THR A 490 -12.45 8.64 -15.48
N SER A 491 -12.71 9.91 -15.83
CA SER A 491 -12.27 10.54 -17.08
C SER A 491 -10.74 10.54 -17.23
N LEU A 492 -9.99 10.80 -16.16
CA LEU A 492 -8.52 10.75 -16.16
C LEU A 492 -7.98 9.35 -16.43
N LEU A 493 -8.70 8.31 -16.00
CA LEU A 493 -8.26 6.92 -16.17
C LEU A 493 -8.29 6.47 -17.64
N ASN A 494 -8.89 7.24 -18.54
CA ASN A 494 -8.86 6.93 -19.98
C ASN A 494 -7.46 7.07 -20.60
N CYS A 495 -6.52 7.75 -19.93
CA CYS A 495 -5.14 7.85 -20.38
C CYS A 495 -4.21 6.74 -19.85
N LEU A 496 -4.70 5.79 -19.04
CA LEU A 496 -3.85 4.74 -18.44
C LEU A 496 -3.00 3.96 -19.45
N PRO A 497 -3.51 3.57 -20.64
CA PRO A 497 -2.70 2.84 -21.61
C PRO A 497 -1.53 3.65 -22.20
N SER A 498 -1.65 4.99 -22.21
CA SER A 498 -0.68 5.90 -22.83
C SER A 498 0.30 6.53 -21.83
N LEU A 499 0.22 6.18 -20.54
CA LEU A 499 1.14 6.67 -19.53
C LEU A 499 2.58 6.18 -19.78
N GLY A 500 3.55 7.06 -19.58
CA GLY A 500 4.97 6.71 -19.60
C GLY A 500 5.42 5.99 -18.33
N MET A 501 6.68 5.52 -18.33
CA MET A 501 7.31 5.00 -17.12
C MET A 501 7.42 6.11 -16.06
N GLY A 502 7.06 5.80 -14.81
CA GLY A 502 7.07 6.77 -13.71
C GLY A 502 5.97 7.82 -13.79
N GLU A 503 4.98 7.65 -14.67
CA GLU A 503 3.77 8.48 -14.70
C GLU A 503 2.60 7.75 -14.04
N ALA A 504 1.72 8.52 -13.40
CA ALA A 504 0.52 8.01 -12.76
C ALA A 504 -0.62 9.03 -12.83
N VAL A 505 -1.85 8.52 -12.79
CA VAL A 505 -3.02 9.29 -12.37
C VAL A 505 -3.15 9.09 -10.86
N ALA A 506 -3.05 10.18 -10.11
CA ALA A 506 -3.18 10.17 -8.67
C ALA A 506 -4.57 10.69 -8.28
N VAL A 507 -5.30 9.91 -7.49
CA VAL A 507 -6.69 10.19 -7.09
C VAL A 507 -6.88 9.92 -5.61
N GLY A 508 -7.88 10.57 -5.01
CA GLY A 508 -8.28 10.28 -3.64
C GLY A 508 -7.76 11.27 -2.58
N GLU A 509 -8.01 11.01 -1.29
CA GLU A 509 -7.79 11.96 -0.18
C GLU A 509 -6.33 12.34 0.08
N GLY A 510 -5.38 11.50 -0.32
CA GLY A 510 -3.95 11.74 -0.21
C GLY A 510 -3.38 12.81 -1.13
N VAL A 511 -4.08 13.16 -2.21
CA VAL A 511 -3.64 14.17 -3.19
C VAL A 511 -4.61 15.36 -3.21
N PRO A 512 -4.18 16.61 -3.39
CA PRO A 512 -5.10 17.77 -3.34
C PRO A 512 -6.32 17.64 -4.27
N LEU A 513 -6.07 17.15 -5.48
CA LEU A 513 -7.05 16.97 -6.55
C LEU A 513 -6.61 15.81 -7.46
N PRO A 514 -7.57 15.14 -8.15
CA PRO A 514 -7.26 14.17 -9.19
C PRO A 514 -6.37 14.79 -10.26
N THR A 515 -5.19 14.22 -10.51
CA THR A 515 -4.26 14.79 -11.48
C THR A 515 -3.31 13.74 -12.06
N ARG A 516 -2.76 14.02 -13.24
CA ARG A 516 -1.69 13.22 -13.84
C ARG A 516 -0.36 13.76 -13.35
N ILE A 517 0.45 12.88 -12.79
CA ILE A 517 1.75 13.21 -12.21
C ILE A 517 2.86 12.42 -12.89
N ARG A 518 4.07 12.94 -12.78
CA ARG A 518 5.31 12.21 -13.03
C ARG A 518 6.10 12.20 -11.74
N PHE A 519 6.43 11.02 -11.25
CA PHE A 519 7.25 10.83 -10.06
C PHE A 519 8.66 11.40 -10.28
N ASP A 520 9.25 11.94 -9.22
CA ASP A 520 10.67 12.31 -9.22
C ASP A 520 11.52 11.03 -9.39
N ALA A 521 12.66 11.14 -10.09
CA ALA A 521 13.53 9.99 -10.32
C ALA A 521 14.37 9.69 -9.07
N LEU A 522 14.43 8.42 -8.68
CA LEU A 522 15.37 7.98 -7.64
C LEU A 522 16.81 7.96 -8.19
N PRO A 523 17.80 8.43 -7.42
CA PRO A 523 19.21 8.20 -7.70
C PRO A 523 19.49 6.71 -7.92
N ARG A 524 20.40 6.40 -8.85
CA ARG A 524 20.66 5.01 -9.30
C ARG A 524 21.04 4.09 -8.16
N GLU A 525 21.67 4.60 -7.12
CA GLU A 525 22.17 3.87 -5.96
C GLU A 525 21.02 3.30 -5.13
N ILE A 526 19.87 3.99 -5.10
CA ILE A 526 18.70 3.68 -4.25
C ILE A 526 17.45 3.29 -5.04
N VAL A 527 17.59 2.94 -6.32
CA VAL A 527 16.50 2.33 -7.09
C VAL A 527 16.30 0.88 -6.58
N PRO A 528 15.05 0.42 -6.39
CA PRO A 528 14.78 -0.98 -6.12
C PRO A 528 15.45 -1.90 -7.15
N LYS A 529 15.91 -3.07 -6.71
CA LYS A 529 16.65 -4.00 -7.58
C LYS A 529 15.75 -4.51 -8.70
N SER A 530 16.09 -4.24 -9.95
CA SER A 530 15.36 -4.81 -11.09
C SER A 530 15.65 -6.30 -11.19
N LEU A 531 14.61 -7.13 -11.16
CA LEU A 531 14.73 -8.58 -11.33
C LEU A 531 14.90 -9.03 -12.78
N THR A 532 14.72 -8.14 -13.77
CA THR A 532 14.93 -8.51 -15.17
C THR A 532 16.40 -8.73 -15.45
N ALA A 533 16.79 -9.99 -15.59
CA ALA A 533 18.09 -10.37 -16.12
C ALA A 533 18.28 -9.77 -17.53
N SER A 534 19.43 -9.15 -17.75
CA SER A 534 19.83 -8.70 -19.08
C SER A 534 20.33 -9.90 -19.87
N PHE A 535 19.49 -10.42 -20.76
CA PHE A 535 19.86 -11.52 -21.64
C PHE A 535 21.02 -11.13 -22.57
N THR A 536 21.08 -9.87 -23.02
CA THR A 536 22.16 -9.39 -23.88
C THR A 536 23.49 -9.36 -23.15
N ASP A 537 23.51 -8.88 -21.90
CA ASP A 537 24.75 -8.84 -21.12
C ASP A 537 25.15 -10.26 -20.73
N GLY A 538 24.20 -11.08 -20.26
CA GLY A 538 24.43 -12.46 -19.85
C GLY A 538 24.82 -13.41 -20.99
N TRP A 539 24.36 -13.16 -22.23
CA TRP A 539 24.76 -13.95 -23.40
C TRP A 539 25.99 -13.40 -24.12
N SER A 540 26.44 -12.20 -23.78
CA SER A 540 27.65 -11.61 -24.36
C SER A 540 28.95 -12.20 -23.79
N VAL A 541 28.86 -12.90 -22.65
CA VAL A 541 29.97 -13.51 -21.94
C VAL A 541 29.66 -14.99 -21.73
N ASP A 542 30.57 -15.87 -22.12
CA ASP A 542 30.43 -17.30 -21.81
C ASP A 542 30.70 -17.55 -20.31
N VAL A 543 30.07 -18.57 -19.76
CA VAL A 543 30.26 -18.95 -18.35
C VAL A 543 31.47 -19.89 -18.25
N ASP A 544 32.67 -19.34 -18.39
CA ASP A 544 33.95 -20.08 -18.42
C ASP A 544 34.49 -20.45 -17.03
N ASP A 545 33.60 -20.76 -16.09
CA ASP A 545 33.97 -21.26 -14.76
C ASP A 545 33.51 -22.71 -14.63
N ALA A 546 34.47 -23.63 -14.74
CA ALA A 546 34.24 -25.07 -14.69
C ALA A 546 33.52 -25.54 -13.41
N GLY A 547 33.61 -24.78 -12.31
CA GLY A 547 32.91 -25.08 -11.05
C GLY A 547 31.59 -24.35 -10.88
N PHE A 548 31.17 -23.50 -11.81
CA PHE A 548 29.94 -22.70 -11.69
C PHE A 548 28.70 -23.58 -11.57
N LEU A 549 28.58 -24.56 -12.46
CA LEU A 549 27.45 -25.50 -12.45
C LEU A 549 27.45 -26.35 -11.18
N ASP A 550 28.62 -26.85 -10.77
CA ASP A 550 28.73 -27.67 -9.55
C ASP A 550 28.29 -26.87 -8.31
N ARG A 551 28.72 -25.61 -8.18
CA ARG A 551 28.28 -24.73 -7.07
C ARG A 551 26.79 -24.46 -7.09
N ILE A 552 26.18 -24.22 -8.26
CA ILE A 552 24.72 -24.04 -8.38
C ILE A 552 23.99 -25.33 -8.00
N VAL A 553 24.48 -26.50 -8.45
CA VAL A 553 23.87 -27.79 -8.14
C VAL A 553 24.00 -28.11 -6.66
N GLU A 554 25.14 -27.83 -6.03
CA GLU A 554 25.32 -27.95 -4.58
C GLU A 554 24.36 -27.04 -3.81
N GLN A 555 24.20 -25.79 -4.26
CA GLN A 555 23.24 -24.83 -3.67
C GLN A 555 21.79 -25.30 -3.83
N TRP A 556 21.42 -25.80 -5.01
CA TRP A 556 20.10 -26.35 -5.28
C TRP A 556 19.83 -27.56 -4.38
N ARG A 557 20.79 -28.48 -4.26
CA ARG A 557 20.68 -29.63 -3.34
C ARG A 557 20.59 -29.20 -1.88
N ALA A 558 21.31 -28.16 -1.49
CA ALA A 558 21.27 -27.59 -0.15
C ALA A 558 20.01 -26.74 0.11
N GLN A 559 19.18 -26.46 -0.90
CA GLN A 559 18.02 -25.56 -0.84
C GLN A 559 18.39 -24.17 -0.27
N LYS A 560 19.58 -23.67 -0.60
CA LYS A 560 20.06 -22.35 -0.20
C LYS A 560 20.21 -21.47 -1.43
N LEU A 561 19.38 -20.44 -1.55
CA LEU A 561 19.63 -19.34 -2.47
C LEU A 561 20.71 -18.45 -1.84
N LEU A 562 21.93 -18.45 -2.38
CA LEU A 562 22.85 -17.34 -2.11
C LEU A 562 22.46 -16.20 -3.05
N LEU A 563 22.11 -15.05 -2.50
CA LEU A 563 22.03 -13.82 -3.28
C LEU A 563 23.44 -13.59 -3.87
N PRO A 564 23.56 -13.23 -5.16
CA PRO A 564 24.87 -12.96 -5.75
C PRO A 564 25.58 -11.88 -4.93
N GLU A 565 26.85 -12.12 -4.59
CA GLU A 565 27.73 -11.07 -4.07
C GLU A 565 27.81 -9.95 -5.12
N VAL A 566 27.76 -8.72 -4.60
CA VAL A 566 27.56 -7.45 -5.32
C VAL A 566 28.57 -7.24 -6.45
#